data_AF-A0A7X7F0V7-F1
#
_entry.id   AF-A0A7X7F0V7-F1
#
_cell.length_a   1.000
_cell.length_b   1.000
_cell.length_c   1.000
_cell.angle_alpha   90.00
_cell.angle_beta   90.00
_cell.angle_gamma   90.00
#
_symmetry.space_group_name_H-M   'P 1'
#
loop_
_entity.id
_entity.type
_entity.pdbx_description
1 polymer ?
#
loop_
_entity_poly.entity_id
_entity_poly.type
_entity_poly.pdbx_seq_one_letter_code
_entity_poly.pdbx_strand_id
1 'polypeptide(L)'
;MSLEISCPTCGKQYKVPESYVGRKAQCKACGSQMAIPAPSPPAEALEELRAPDDFGLLDEMVNDPGAMGTKLKPLTMAARTAGRQEPETPLPATKRRNRSRFEFPEKVARASIPLLIVGALLLFVGRREWKLASLSKEVPQKMTLAQLASDGPGDNIHVELSEFRLLPDLSVVKYTDEGKDFEESTWTYLWIPAVPADRSGQPATNQIKVLVGTKTISGPDKVDEFCGQATLTGLVCNETDSLNREERKLLNEGMQGVDAASCYIFRAGQGPASGTVQFLLLGGGGAAFLVGLVIGGIQLRAKYA
;
A
#
# COMPACT_ATOMS: atom_id res chain seq x y z
N MET A 1 35.34 16.51 -14.14
CA MET A 1 35.37 16.11 -15.56
C MET A 1 34.54 17.12 -16.37
N SER A 2 34.48 17.01 -17.70
CA SER A 2 33.66 17.89 -18.56
C SER A 2 32.46 17.13 -19.13
N LEU A 3 31.27 17.73 -19.06
CA LEU A 3 30.04 17.23 -19.65
C LEU A 3 29.80 17.89 -21.02
N GLU A 4 29.29 17.12 -21.97
CA GLU A 4 28.84 17.64 -23.26
C GLU A 4 27.33 17.92 -23.19
N ILE A 5 26.93 19.16 -23.50
CA ILE A 5 25.53 19.59 -23.49
C ILE A 5 25.16 20.24 -24.82
N SER A 6 23.96 19.98 -25.33
CA SER A 6 23.43 20.58 -26.55
C SER A 6 22.40 21.67 -26.23
N CYS A 7 22.45 22.78 -26.95
CA CYS A 7 21.44 23.83 -26.83
C CYS A 7 20.10 23.35 -27.44
N PRO A 8 18.98 23.40 -26.71
CA PRO A 8 17.69 22.94 -27.22
C PRO A 8 17.10 23.82 -28.33
N THR A 9 17.60 25.07 -28.47
CA THR A 9 17.07 26.02 -29.46
C THR A 9 17.81 25.95 -30.80
N CYS A 10 19.15 25.84 -30.77
CA CYS A 10 19.96 25.89 -32.00
C CYS A 10 20.81 24.65 -32.24
N GLY A 11 20.77 23.65 -31.34
CA GLY A 11 21.49 22.38 -31.49
C GLY A 11 23.01 22.45 -31.25
N LYS A 12 23.57 23.62 -30.96
CA LYS A 12 25.03 23.76 -30.77
C LYS A 12 25.50 23.06 -29.50
N GLN A 13 26.58 22.29 -29.62
CA GLN A 13 27.17 21.53 -28.51
C GLN A 13 28.23 22.34 -27.75
N TYR A 14 28.29 22.14 -26.43
CA TYR A 14 29.22 22.80 -25.53
C TYR A 14 29.83 21.80 -24.56
N LYS A 15 31.14 21.91 -24.33
CA LYS A 15 31.83 21.24 -23.23
C LYS A 15 31.82 22.14 -22.01
N VAL A 16 31.22 21.67 -20.92
CA VAL A 16 31.06 22.45 -19.68
C VAL A 16 31.63 21.68 -18.50
N PRO A 17 32.38 22.31 -17.58
CA PRO A 17 32.86 21.64 -16.38
C PRO A 17 31.71 21.21 -15.48
N GLU A 18 31.86 20.06 -14.80
CA GLU A 18 30.88 19.57 -13.82
C GLU A 18 30.55 20.57 -12.70
N SER A 19 31.43 21.54 -12.41
CA SER A 19 31.16 22.59 -11.42
C SER A 19 29.99 23.51 -11.76
N TYR A 20 29.46 23.44 -12.99
CA TYR A 20 28.31 24.20 -13.43
C TYR A 20 27.01 23.39 -13.46
N VAL A 21 27.04 22.13 -13.02
CA VAL A 21 25.85 21.30 -12.88
C VAL A 21 24.80 21.99 -11.99
N GLY A 22 23.53 21.98 -12.43
CA GLY A 22 22.41 22.64 -11.75
C GLY A 22 22.33 24.16 -11.94
N ARG A 23 23.26 24.78 -12.70
CA ARG A 23 23.22 26.22 -13.02
C ARG A 23 22.57 26.48 -14.38
N LYS A 24 22.10 27.72 -14.59
CA LYS A 24 21.65 28.22 -15.89
C LYS A 24 22.84 28.80 -16.66
N ALA A 25 22.99 28.39 -17.92
CA ALA A 25 23.98 28.89 -18.86
C ALA A 25 23.29 29.56 -20.05
N GLN A 26 23.94 30.53 -20.67
CA GLN A 26 23.44 31.19 -21.87
C GLN A 26 24.15 30.64 -23.12
N CYS A 27 23.38 30.28 -24.14
CA CYS A 27 23.92 29.84 -25.41
C CYS A 27 24.65 30.99 -26.11
N LYS A 28 25.94 30.84 -26.41
CA LYS A 28 26.73 31.84 -27.13
C LYS A 28 26.32 32.03 -28.60
N ALA A 29 25.50 31.14 -29.16
CA ALA A 29 25.09 31.22 -30.56
C ALA A 29 23.71 31.87 -30.76
N CYS A 30 22.72 31.54 -29.93
CA CYS A 30 21.35 32.07 -30.08
C CYS A 30 20.88 32.90 -28.88
N GLY A 31 21.67 33.00 -27.81
CA GLY A 31 21.33 33.79 -26.62
C GLY A 31 20.33 33.14 -25.66
N SER A 32 19.81 31.94 -25.95
CA SER A 32 18.83 31.26 -25.09
C SER A 32 19.44 30.77 -23.77
N GLN A 33 18.67 30.81 -22.69
CA GLN A 33 19.08 30.27 -21.38
C GLN A 33 18.75 28.77 -21.32
N MET A 34 19.72 27.95 -20.93
CA MET A 34 19.63 26.50 -20.79
C MET A 34 20.16 26.05 -19.43
N ALA A 35 19.47 25.10 -18.78
CA ALA A 35 19.93 24.54 -17.51
C ALA A 35 20.91 23.38 -17.78
N ILE A 36 21.97 23.30 -16.98
CA ILE A 36 22.91 22.18 -17.03
C ILE A 36 22.35 21.07 -16.14
N PRO A 37 21.98 19.90 -16.71
CA PRO A 37 21.27 18.85 -15.97
C PRO A 37 22.13 18.34 -14.82
N ALA A 38 21.51 18.21 -13.64
CA ALA A 38 22.11 17.47 -12.55
C ALA A 38 21.97 15.97 -12.80
N PRO A 39 23.03 15.16 -12.57
CA PRO A 39 22.87 13.73 -12.55
C PRO A 39 21.85 13.42 -11.46
N SER A 40 20.70 12.89 -11.86
CA SER A 40 19.70 12.41 -10.91
C SER A 40 20.36 11.29 -10.09
N PRO A 41 20.33 11.35 -8.74
CA PRO A 41 20.81 10.25 -7.93
C PRO A 41 20.06 8.96 -8.34
N PRO A 42 20.74 7.80 -8.37
CA PRO A 42 20.09 6.53 -8.66
C PRO A 42 18.86 6.34 -7.77
N ALA A 43 17.76 5.89 -8.36
CA ALA A 43 16.47 5.69 -7.68
C ALA A 43 16.56 4.76 -6.44
N GLU A 44 17.66 4.02 -6.30
CA GLU A 44 17.95 3.11 -5.19
C GLU A 44 18.16 3.84 -3.85
N ALA A 45 18.70 5.06 -3.83
CA ALA A 45 19.05 5.75 -2.58
C ALA A 45 17.85 6.42 -1.87
N LEU A 46 16.71 6.58 -2.53
CA LEU A 46 15.46 7.06 -1.91
C LEU A 46 14.56 5.91 -1.41
N GLU A 47 14.92 4.67 -1.69
CA GLU A 47 14.15 3.48 -1.31
C GLU A 47 14.46 3.02 0.13
N GLU A 48 15.69 3.21 0.61
CA GLU A 48 16.10 2.80 1.98
C GLU A 48 15.40 3.56 3.11
N LEU A 49 14.77 4.71 2.81
CA LEU A 49 13.99 5.50 3.77
C LEU A 49 12.47 5.26 3.67
N ARG A 50 12.01 4.42 2.74
CA ARG A 50 10.62 3.92 2.72
C ARG A 50 10.63 2.55 3.38
N ALA A 51 10.17 2.51 4.63
CA ALA A 51 9.99 1.28 5.38
C ALA A 51 9.23 0.25 4.53
N PRO A 52 9.60 -1.05 4.59
CA PRO A 52 8.86 -2.09 3.91
C PRO A 52 7.41 -2.11 4.39
N ASP A 53 6.50 -2.20 3.43
CA ASP A 53 5.06 -2.35 3.62
C ASP A 53 4.74 -3.77 4.13
N ASP A 54 5.27 -4.14 5.30
CA ASP A 54 4.95 -5.41 5.95
C ASP A 54 3.64 -5.30 6.73
N PHE A 55 2.55 -5.34 5.98
CA PHE A 55 1.17 -5.41 6.48
C PHE A 55 0.72 -6.87 6.73
N GLY A 56 1.65 -7.80 6.96
CA GLY A 56 1.34 -9.19 7.31
C GLY A 56 0.88 -9.38 8.77
N LEU A 57 1.05 -8.39 9.64
CA LEU A 57 0.87 -8.57 11.09
C LEU A 57 -0.58 -8.56 11.59
N LEU A 58 -1.57 -8.24 10.75
CA LEU A 58 -2.98 -8.17 11.16
C LEU A 58 -3.75 -9.48 10.90
N ASP A 59 -3.31 -10.32 9.95
CA ASP A 59 -4.04 -11.54 9.60
C ASP A 59 -3.79 -12.69 10.61
N GLU A 60 -2.67 -12.62 11.34
CA GLU A 60 -2.29 -13.65 12.32
C GLU A 60 -2.95 -13.47 13.70
N MET A 61 -3.44 -12.26 14.03
CA MET A 61 -4.06 -11.97 15.33
C MET A 61 -5.56 -12.23 15.40
N VAL A 62 -6.22 -12.51 14.26
CA VAL A 62 -7.69 -12.68 14.20
C VAL A 62 -8.11 -14.16 14.20
N ASN A 63 -7.20 -15.10 13.86
CA ASN A 63 -7.59 -16.48 13.57
C ASN A 63 -7.13 -17.57 14.57
N ASP A 64 -6.51 -17.27 15.71
CA ASP A 64 -6.18 -18.30 16.72
C ASP A 64 -6.35 -17.85 18.19
N PRO A 65 -7.48 -18.17 18.84
CA PRO A 65 -7.67 -17.96 20.28
C PRO A 65 -7.11 -19.11 21.16
N GLY A 66 -6.27 -20.02 20.64
CA GLY A 66 -5.99 -21.32 21.25
C GLY A 66 -4.55 -21.64 21.68
N ALA A 67 -3.55 -20.78 21.47
CA ALA A 67 -2.15 -21.13 21.76
C ALA A 67 -1.56 -20.44 23.00
N MET A 68 -2.08 -20.72 24.19
CA MET A 68 -1.38 -20.42 25.45
C MET A 68 -1.11 -21.70 26.26
N GLY A 69 -0.04 -22.39 25.86
CA GLY A 69 0.70 -23.40 26.62
C GLY A 69 2.08 -23.50 25.95
N THR A 70 3.22 -23.54 26.62
CA THR A 70 3.51 -24.16 27.91
C THR A 70 4.92 -23.73 28.35
N LYS A 71 5.16 -23.79 29.67
CA LYS A 71 6.43 -24.10 30.34
C LYS A 71 7.64 -23.18 30.09
N LEU A 72 7.96 -22.35 31.09
CA LEU A 72 9.35 -22.22 31.56
C LEU A 72 9.44 -22.22 33.09
N LYS A 73 10.55 -22.81 33.54
CA LYS A 73 10.89 -23.45 34.84
C LYS A 73 11.03 -22.53 36.06
N PRO A 74 11.09 -23.10 37.28
CA PRO A 74 11.07 -22.37 38.54
C PRO A 74 12.46 -21.80 38.89
N LEU A 75 12.47 -20.58 39.44
CA LEU A 75 13.62 -20.01 40.13
C LEU A 75 13.40 -20.11 41.64
N THR A 76 14.04 -21.15 42.19
CA THR A 76 14.86 -21.13 43.41
C THR A 76 14.44 -20.23 44.57
N MET A 77 14.03 -20.89 45.65
CA MET A 77 13.95 -20.32 46.99
C MET A 77 15.34 -19.89 47.51
N ALA A 78 15.45 -18.68 48.03
CA ALA A 78 16.49 -18.31 48.97
C ALA A 78 15.97 -17.30 50.00
N ALA A 79 16.26 -17.62 51.27
CA ALA A 79 16.35 -16.75 52.44
C ALA A 79 15.04 -16.12 53.01
N ARG A 80 14.40 -16.91 53.88
CA ARG A 80 13.74 -16.40 55.09
C ARG A 80 14.80 -15.94 56.09
N THR A 81 14.70 -14.72 56.58
CA THR A 81 15.25 -14.35 57.89
C THR A 81 14.16 -13.61 58.67
N ALA A 82 13.80 -14.20 59.81
CA ALA A 82 13.04 -13.57 60.89
C ALA A 82 13.73 -12.26 61.31
N GLY A 83 13.02 -11.16 61.61
CA GLY A 83 12.01 -11.08 62.66
C GLY A 83 12.63 -10.42 63.89
N ARG A 84 12.55 -9.09 63.98
CA ARG A 84 12.68 -8.36 65.25
C ARG A 84 11.85 -7.07 65.18
N GLN A 85 10.84 -7.00 66.03
CA GLN A 85 9.98 -5.84 66.29
C GLN A 85 10.43 -5.12 67.56
N GLU A 86 9.87 -3.90 67.72
CA GLU A 86 9.66 -3.05 68.91
C GLU A 86 10.59 -1.83 69.08
N PRO A 87 10.13 -0.73 69.75
CA PRO A 87 8.84 -0.03 69.60
C PRO A 87 8.95 1.53 69.60
N GLU A 88 7.91 2.17 69.03
CA GLU A 88 7.29 3.50 69.23
C GLU A 88 8.00 4.68 69.97
N THR A 89 8.02 5.87 69.34
CA THR A 89 7.27 7.05 69.87
C THR A 89 7.10 8.18 68.82
N PRO A 90 5.96 8.91 68.80
CA PRO A 90 5.61 9.84 67.73
C PRO A 90 5.90 11.31 68.07
N LEU A 91 6.42 12.05 67.09
CA LEU A 91 6.49 13.52 67.10
C LEU A 91 5.41 14.10 66.18
N PRO A 92 4.67 15.16 66.58
CA PRO A 92 3.60 15.73 65.78
C PRO A 92 4.17 16.58 64.64
N ALA A 93 4.27 16.00 63.45
CA ALA A 93 4.67 16.72 62.25
C ALA A 93 3.46 17.35 61.56
N THR A 94 3.52 18.68 61.47
CA THR A 94 2.61 19.61 60.81
C THR A 94 2.00 19.09 59.51
N LYS A 95 0.69 19.30 59.36
CA LYS A 95 -0.14 18.97 58.19
C LYS A 95 0.29 19.81 56.97
N ARG A 96 1.44 19.50 56.37
CA ARG A 96 1.77 19.94 55.01
C ARG A 96 0.78 19.27 54.08
N ARG A 97 -0.05 20.09 53.42
CA ARG A 97 -0.98 19.70 52.37
C ARG A 97 -0.19 19.00 51.27
N ASN A 98 -0.12 17.68 51.35
CA ASN A 98 0.55 16.81 50.40
C ASN A 98 -0.23 16.91 49.09
N ARG A 99 0.19 17.84 48.21
CA ARG A 99 -0.11 17.73 46.78
C ARG A 99 0.61 16.47 46.35
N SER A 100 -0.07 15.34 46.42
CA SER A 100 0.37 14.13 45.74
C SER A 100 0.50 14.50 44.26
N ARG A 101 1.73 14.77 43.86
CA ARG A 101 2.15 14.77 42.47
C ARG A 101 1.76 13.38 42.00
N PHE A 102 0.66 13.30 41.25
CA PHE A 102 0.15 12.05 40.72
C PHE A 102 1.24 11.53 39.78
N GLU A 103 2.10 10.66 40.30
CA GLU A 103 3.20 10.07 39.54
C GLU A 103 2.54 9.14 38.52
N PHE A 104 2.31 9.68 37.32
CA PHE A 104 1.82 8.90 36.20
C PHE A 104 2.84 7.78 35.96
N PRO A 105 2.44 6.50 36.10
CA PRO A 105 3.38 5.39 35.97
C PRO A 105 3.97 5.41 34.56
N GLU A 106 5.29 5.32 34.42
CA GLU A 106 6.03 5.38 33.15
C GLU A 106 5.48 4.42 32.06
N LYS A 107 4.75 3.38 32.46
CA LYS A 107 4.06 2.45 31.55
C LYS A 107 2.93 3.11 30.76
N VAL A 108 2.24 4.10 31.31
CA VAL A 108 1.19 4.88 30.62
C VAL A 108 1.83 5.88 29.65
N ALA A 109 3.07 6.31 29.91
CA ALA A 109 3.84 7.18 29.02
C ALA A 109 4.15 6.55 27.64
N ARG A 110 4.23 5.23 27.59
CA ARG A 110 4.52 4.47 26.36
C ARG A 110 3.28 4.10 25.56
N ALA A 111 2.08 4.37 26.07
CA ALA A 111 0.82 4.00 25.42
C ALA A 111 0.32 5.03 24.39
N SER A 112 0.81 6.28 24.43
CA SER A 112 0.40 7.35 23.49
C SER A 112 0.95 7.13 22.08
N ILE A 113 2.22 6.75 21.98
CA ILE A 113 2.91 6.48 20.70
C ILE A 113 2.20 5.39 19.87
N PRO A 114 1.93 4.17 20.39
CA PRO A 114 1.24 3.15 19.61
C PRO A 114 -0.17 3.58 19.21
N LEU A 115 -0.88 4.34 20.06
CA LEU A 115 -2.22 4.85 19.73
C LEU A 115 -2.18 5.85 18.58
N LEU A 116 -1.15 6.70 18.50
CA LEU A 116 -0.93 7.62 17.38
C LEU A 116 -0.58 6.86 16.10
N ILE A 117 0.27 5.83 16.19
CA ILE A 117 0.66 5.02 15.03
C ILE A 117 -0.56 4.27 14.48
N VAL A 118 -1.28 3.55 15.33
CA VAL A 118 -2.49 2.80 14.93
C VAL A 118 -3.57 3.75 14.43
N GLY A 119 -3.80 4.88 15.10
CA GLY A 119 -4.76 5.90 14.65
C GLY A 119 -4.42 6.47 13.28
N ALA A 120 -3.14 6.83 13.04
CA ALA A 120 -2.67 7.31 11.74
C ALA A 120 -2.79 6.23 10.65
N LEU A 121 -2.50 4.98 10.98
CA LEU A 121 -2.63 3.84 10.07
C LEU A 121 -4.09 3.65 9.64
N LEU A 122 -5.03 3.62 10.61
CA LEU A 122 -6.46 3.50 10.34
C LEU A 122 -6.99 4.67 9.51
N LEU A 123 -6.52 5.90 9.77
CA LEU A 123 -6.87 7.06 8.95
C LEU A 123 -6.30 6.95 7.53
N PHE A 124 -5.09 6.40 7.36
CA PHE A 124 -4.49 6.17 6.05
C PHE A 124 -5.30 5.15 5.24
N VAL A 125 -5.62 3.99 5.83
CA VAL A 125 -6.47 2.97 5.18
C VAL A 125 -7.86 3.54 4.90
N GLY A 126 -8.47 4.23 5.87
CA GLY A 126 -9.77 4.85 5.71
C GLY A 126 -9.81 5.90 4.59
N ARG A 127 -8.73 6.68 4.41
CA ARG A 127 -8.62 7.65 3.31
C ARG A 127 -8.53 6.96 1.95
N ARG A 128 -7.83 5.82 1.86
CA ARG A 128 -7.75 5.02 0.63
C ARG A 128 -9.12 4.45 0.25
N GLU A 129 -9.81 3.86 1.22
CA GLU A 129 -11.18 3.34 1.04
C GLU A 129 -12.17 4.45 0.66
N TRP A 130 -12.06 5.63 1.28
CA TRP A 130 -12.90 6.77 0.92
C TRP A 130 -12.63 7.24 -0.52
N LYS A 131 -11.36 7.27 -0.94
CA LYS A 131 -11.03 7.60 -2.34
C LYS A 131 -11.67 6.57 -3.30
N LEU A 132 -11.56 5.28 -3.00
CA LEU A 132 -12.21 4.20 -3.76
C LEU A 132 -13.73 4.39 -3.89
N ALA A 133 -14.43 4.66 -2.78
CA ALA A 133 -15.87 4.89 -2.82
C ALA A 133 -16.26 6.23 -3.44
N SER A 134 -15.41 7.25 -3.37
CA SER A 134 -15.68 8.51 -4.07
C SER A 134 -15.66 8.38 -5.59
N LEU A 135 -14.96 7.35 -6.10
CA LEU A 135 -14.81 7.07 -7.53
C LEU A 135 -15.73 5.95 -8.02
N SER A 136 -16.40 5.22 -7.12
CA SER A 136 -17.26 4.08 -7.46
C SER A 136 -18.71 4.33 -7.03
N LYS A 137 -19.64 3.87 -7.88
CA LYS A 137 -21.09 3.88 -7.60
C LYS A 137 -21.55 2.44 -7.36
N GLU A 138 -22.63 2.27 -6.59
CA GLU A 138 -23.20 0.95 -6.28
C GLU A 138 -23.61 0.20 -7.55
N VAL A 139 -24.20 0.90 -8.51
CA VAL A 139 -24.60 0.33 -9.80
C VAL A 139 -23.41 0.35 -10.76
N PRO A 140 -22.99 -0.80 -11.31
CA PRO A 140 -21.92 -0.85 -12.29
C PRO A 140 -22.36 -0.13 -13.57
N GLN A 141 -21.44 0.61 -14.18
CA GLN A 141 -21.68 1.17 -15.52
C GLN A 141 -21.30 0.15 -16.59
N LYS A 142 -22.11 0.06 -17.65
CA LYS A 142 -21.83 -0.82 -18.78
C LYS A 142 -20.82 -0.18 -19.72
N MET A 143 -19.77 -0.90 -20.07
CA MET A 143 -18.71 -0.39 -20.94
C MET A 143 -18.07 -1.53 -21.75
N THR A 144 -17.73 -1.27 -23.01
CA THR A 144 -16.97 -2.22 -23.81
C THR A 144 -15.48 -2.12 -23.51
N LEU A 145 -14.72 -3.20 -23.75
CA LEU A 145 -13.27 -3.12 -23.54
C LEU A 145 -12.58 -2.12 -24.47
N ALA A 146 -13.11 -1.91 -25.68
CA ALA A 146 -12.62 -0.87 -26.58
C ALA A 146 -12.82 0.55 -26.01
N GLN A 147 -13.97 0.81 -25.37
CA GLN A 147 -14.24 2.07 -24.67
C GLN A 147 -13.30 2.26 -23.49
N LEU A 148 -13.13 1.23 -22.64
CA LEU A 148 -12.19 1.29 -21.52
C LEU A 148 -10.76 1.61 -21.99
N ALA A 149 -10.32 0.96 -23.07
CA ALA A 149 -8.98 1.11 -23.63
C ALA A 149 -8.71 2.47 -24.28
N SER A 150 -9.76 3.24 -24.62
CA SER A 150 -9.65 4.56 -25.27
C SER A 150 -9.93 5.70 -24.30
N ASP A 151 -11.05 5.62 -23.58
CA ASP A 151 -11.60 6.71 -22.78
C ASP A 151 -11.37 6.53 -21.27
N GLY A 152 -10.95 5.33 -20.84
CA GLY A 152 -10.82 4.99 -19.43
C GLY A 152 -12.18 4.74 -18.75
N PRO A 153 -12.22 4.62 -17.41
CA PRO A 153 -13.44 4.32 -16.68
C PRO A 153 -14.41 5.51 -16.50
N GLY A 154 -14.10 6.71 -16.97
CA GLY A 154 -14.96 7.88 -16.79
C GLY A 154 -15.32 8.15 -15.31
N ASP A 155 -16.59 8.43 -15.03
CA ASP A 155 -17.07 8.87 -13.71
C ASP A 155 -17.41 7.73 -12.73
N ASN A 156 -17.21 6.47 -13.12
CA ASN A 156 -17.52 5.32 -12.27
C ASN A 156 -16.55 4.17 -12.52
N ILE A 157 -15.65 3.92 -11.55
CA ILE A 157 -14.69 2.82 -11.66
C ILE A 157 -15.32 1.43 -11.51
N HIS A 158 -16.58 1.32 -11.07
CA HIS A 158 -17.34 0.07 -11.01
C HIS A 158 -18.00 -0.21 -12.36
N VAL A 159 -17.51 -1.22 -13.06
CA VAL A 159 -17.77 -1.44 -14.48
C VAL A 159 -18.27 -2.87 -14.72
N GLU A 160 -19.31 -2.99 -15.53
CA GLU A 160 -19.73 -4.21 -16.22
C GLU A 160 -19.12 -4.18 -17.63
N LEU A 161 -18.04 -4.93 -17.81
CA LEU A 161 -17.21 -4.98 -18.99
C LEU A 161 -17.79 -5.99 -20.00
N SER A 162 -17.89 -5.60 -21.27
CA SER A 162 -18.34 -6.46 -22.37
C SER A 162 -17.44 -6.35 -23.61
N GLU A 163 -17.72 -7.17 -24.64
CA GLU A 163 -16.99 -7.16 -25.93
C GLU A 163 -15.47 -7.29 -25.78
N PHE A 164 -15.05 -8.28 -24.98
CA PHE A 164 -13.65 -8.61 -24.75
C PHE A 164 -13.34 -10.05 -25.16
N ARG A 165 -12.06 -10.31 -25.36
CA ARG A 165 -11.49 -11.65 -25.40
C ARG A 165 -10.31 -11.71 -24.44
N LEU A 166 -10.34 -12.72 -23.58
CA LEU A 166 -9.23 -13.05 -22.69
C LEU A 166 -8.19 -13.89 -23.42
N LEU A 167 -6.91 -13.67 -23.13
CA LEU A 167 -5.77 -14.37 -23.72
C LEU A 167 -5.13 -15.29 -22.66
N PRO A 168 -5.70 -16.47 -22.38
CA PRO A 168 -5.21 -17.37 -21.33
C PRO A 168 -3.77 -17.83 -21.57
N ASP A 169 -3.33 -17.93 -22.83
CA ASP A 169 -1.95 -18.29 -23.22
C ASP A 169 -0.89 -17.31 -22.69
N LEU A 170 -1.30 -16.08 -22.35
CA LEU A 170 -0.44 -15.03 -21.80
C LEU A 170 -0.73 -14.78 -20.31
N SER A 171 -1.45 -15.68 -19.64
CA SER A 171 -1.83 -15.51 -18.25
C SER A 171 -0.66 -15.74 -17.28
N VAL A 172 -0.69 -15.05 -16.14
CA VAL A 172 0.28 -15.21 -15.05
C VAL A 172 -0.46 -15.37 -13.74
N VAL A 173 -0.01 -16.29 -12.89
CA VAL A 173 -0.61 -16.56 -11.58
C VAL A 173 0.35 -16.23 -10.44
N LYS A 174 -0.20 -15.80 -9.30
CA LYS A 174 0.53 -15.71 -8.02
C LYS A 174 0.22 -16.96 -7.20
N TYR A 175 1.20 -17.85 -7.11
CA TYR A 175 1.10 -19.10 -6.36
C TYR A 175 1.06 -18.88 -4.85
N THR A 176 0.40 -19.79 -4.15
CA THR A 176 0.33 -19.81 -2.68
C THR A 176 1.50 -20.60 -2.08
N ASP A 177 1.97 -21.64 -2.78
CA ASP A 177 3.14 -22.45 -2.39
C ASP A 177 4.25 -22.31 -3.45
N GLU A 178 5.47 -21.97 -3.03
CA GLU A 178 6.64 -21.96 -3.91
C GLU A 178 7.02 -23.39 -4.29
N GLY A 179 6.87 -23.78 -5.57
CA GLY A 179 7.54 -24.96 -6.13
C GLY A 179 6.67 -26.09 -6.68
N LYS A 180 5.44 -25.85 -7.14
CA LYS A 180 4.64 -26.85 -7.88
C LYS A 180 4.33 -26.40 -9.31
N ASP A 181 4.13 -27.38 -10.20
CA ASP A 181 3.71 -27.15 -11.58
C ASP A 181 2.31 -26.48 -11.62
N PHE A 182 2.02 -25.73 -12.69
CA PHE A 182 0.78 -24.95 -12.85
C PHE A 182 -0.49 -25.78 -12.63
N GLU A 183 -0.48 -27.06 -13.02
CA GLU A 183 -1.63 -27.98 -12.90
C GLU A 183 -1.86 -28.51 -11.48
N GLU A 184 -0.84 -28.53 -10.62
CA GLU A 184 -0.91 -29.07 -9.25
C GLU A 184 -0.94 -28.00 -8.15
N SER A 185 -0.85 -26.72 -8.55
CA SER A 185 -0.71 -25.60 -7.63
C SER A 185 -2.05 -24.92 -7.34
N THR A 186 -2.25 -24.52 -6.08
CA THR A 186 -3.27 -23.51 -5.77
C THR A 186 -2.66 -22.12 -5.90
N TRP A 187 -3.40 -21.19 -6.48
CA TRP A 187 -2.99 -19.80 -6.60
C TRP A 187 -4.00 -18.87 -5.95
N THR A 188 -3.48 -17.72 -5.50
CA THR A 188 -4.26 -16.68 -4.85
C THR A 188 -4.74 -15.62 -5.85
N TYR A 189 -4.07 -15.51 -6.99
CA TYR A 189 -4.31 -14.46 -7.95
C TYR A 189 -4.04 -14.91 -9.38
N LEU A 190 -4.94 -14.57 -10.31
CA LEU A 190 -4.80 -14.81 -11.74
C LEU A 190 -4.85 -13.48 -12.50
N TRP A 191 -3.89 -13.26 -13.39
CA TRP A 191 -3.81 -12.14 -14.30
C TRP A 191 -3.90 -12.63 -15.75
N ILE A 192 -4.85 -12.10 -16.52
CA ILE A 192 -5.07 -12.45 -17.92
C ILE A 192 -5.17 -11.18 -18.76
N PRO A 193 -4.40 -11.04 -19.85
CA PRO A 193 -4.57 -9.95 -20.80
C PRO A 193 -5.92 -10.01 -21.51
N ALA A 194 -6.50 -8.83 -21.77
CA ALA A 194 -7.75 -8.70 -22.50
C ALA A 194 -7.57 -7.81 -23.74
N VAL A 195 -8.17 -8.24 -24.85
CA VAL A 195 -8.23 -7.47 -26.11
C VAL A 195 -9.68 -7.28 -26.55
N PRO A 196 -10.01 -6.20 -27.28
CA PRO A 196 -11.37 -6.01 -27.76
C PRO A 196 -11.79 -7.19 -28.63
N ALA A 197 -13.01 -7.69 -28.42
CA ALA A 197 -13.61 -8.60 -29.37
C ALA A 197 -14.01 -7.79 -30.61
N ASP A 198 -13.29 -7.97 -31.71
CA ASP A 198 -13.68 -7.41 -33.00
C ASP A 198 -14.94 -8.12 -33.54
N ARG A 199 -15.58 -7.54 -34.57
CA ARG A 199 -16.72 -8.19 -35.26
C ARG A 199 -16.34 -9.47 -36.02
N SER A 200 -15.03 -9.70 -36.24
CA SER A 200 -14.48 -10.85 -36.97
C SER A 200 -13.99 -12.00 -36.09
N GLY A 201 -13.99 -11.83 -34.77
CA GLY A 201 -13.46 -12.80 -33.83
C GLY A 201 -11.94 -13.01 -33.91
N GLN A 202 -11.15 -12.06 -34.41
CA GLN A 202 -9.69 -12.08 -34.40
C GLN A 202 -9.11 -11.07 -33.38
N PRO A 203 -8.11 -11.48 -32.57
CA PRO A 203 -7.52 -10.59 -31.59
C PRO A 203 -6.77 -9.45 -32.31
N ALA A 204 -7.10 -8.20 -31.97
CA ALA A 204 -6.24 -7.06 -32.27
C ALA A 204 -5.00 -7.12 -31.37
N THR A 205 -4.07 -8.03 -31.66
CA THR A 205 -2.93 -8.41 -30.81
C THR A 205 -1.93 -7.30 -30.54
N ASN A 206 -1.90 -6.24 -31.36
CA ASN A 206 -0.84 -5.24 -31.32
C ASN A 206 -0.99 -4.16 -30.22
N GLN A 207 -2.05 -4.18 -29.40
CA GLN A 207 -2.16 -3.19 -28.32
C GLN A 207 -2.98 -3.71 -27.13
N ILE A 208 -2.40 -4.64 -26.36
CA ILE A 208 -2.95 -5.01 -25.04
C ILE A 208 -2.90 -3.76 -24.17
N LYS A 209 -4.08 -3.24 -23.80
CA LYS A 209 -4.22 -2.07 -22.92
C LYS A 209 -4.96 -2.37 -21.62
N VAL A 210 -5.46 -3.59 -21.43
CA VAL A 210 -6.25 -3.96 -20.26
C VAL A 210 -5.76 -5.31 -19.73
N LEU A 211 -5.48 -5.35 -18.43
CA LEU A 211 -5.16 -6.55 -17.67
C LEU A 211 -6.32 -6.87 -16.74
N VAL A 212 -6.84 -8.09 -16.85
CA VAL A 212 -7.90 -8.60 -16.00
C VAL A 212 -7.29 -9.41 -14.87
N GLY A 213 -7.51 -8.96 -13.63
CA GLY A 213 -7.06 -9.63 -12.42
C GLY A 213 -8.23 -10.22 -11.64
N THR A 214 -8.09 -11.42 -11.11
CA THR A 214 -9.10 -12.02 -10.23
C THR A 214 -8.51 -12.84 -9.09
N LYS A 215 -9.19 -12.81 -7.92
CA LYS A 215 -8.94 -13.66 -6.75
C LYS A 215 -9.94 -14.80 -6.61
N THR A 216 -11.01 -14.82 -7.43
CA THR A 216 -12.13 -15.77 -7.26
C THR A 216 -11.83 -17.15 -7.87
N ILE A 217 -10.69 -17.30 -8.53
CA ILE A 217 -10.27 -18.50 -9.25
C ILE A 217 -8.96 -18.98 -8.65
N SER A 218 -8.93 -20.26 -8.27
CA SER A 218 -7.79 -20.87 -7.57
C SER A 218 -7.32 -22.19 -8.21
N GLY A 219 -7.65 -22.43 -9.48
CA GLY A 219 -7.25 -23.64 -10.21
C GLY A 219 -7.55 -23.58 -11.72
N PRO A 220 -6.88 -24.40 -12.53
CA PRO A 220 -6.84 -24.28 -14.00
C PRO A 220 -8.19 -24.60 -14.64
N ASP A 221 -8.92 -25.57 -14.09
CA ASP A 221 -10.21 -26.03 -14.60
C ASP A 221 -11.27 -24.93 -14.72
N LYS A 222 -11.14 -23.87 -13.90
CA LYS A 222 -12.07 -22.74 -13.85
C LYS A 222 -11.66 -21.57 -14.75
N VAL A 223 -10.47 -21.63 -15.34
CA VAL A 223 -9.96 -20.55 -16.20
C VAL A 223 -10.76 -20.51 -17.50
N ASP A 224 -11.05 -21.66 -18.11
CA ASP A 224 -11.83 -21.71 -19.35
C ASP A 224 -13.28 -21.23 -19.14
N GLU A 225 -13.90 -21.61 -18.02
CA GLU A 225 -15.24 -21.12 -17.65
C GLU A 225 -15.25 -19.59 -17.48
N PHE A 226 -14.23 -19.04 -16.83
CA PHE A 226 -14.08 -17.60 -16.67
C PHE A 226 -13.82 -16.88 -18.01
N CYS A 227 -12.96 -17.45 -18.85
CA CYS A 227 -12.68 -16.94 -20.20
C CYS A 227 -13.91 -16.98 -21.12
N GLY A 228 -14.87 -17.88 -20.86
CA GLY A 228 -16.12 -18.00 -21.59
C GLY A 228 -17.22 -17.00 -21.20
N GLN A 229 -17.03 -16.20 -20.15
CA GLN A 229 -18.04 -15.23 -19.72
C GLN A 229 -18.20 -14.10 -20.74
N ALA A 230 -19.45 -13.80 -21.11
CA ALA A 230 -19.75 -12.71 -22.04
C ALA A 230 -19.56 -11.31 -21.41
N THR A 231 -19.65 -11.23 -20.09
CA THR A 231 -19.57 -9.99 -19.30
C THR A 231 -18.79 -10.24 -18.02
N LEU A 232 -17.94 -9.29 -17.62
CA LEU A 232 -17.25 -9.31 -16.33
C LEU A 232 -17.63 -8.07 -15.53
N THR A 233 -17.97 -8.23 -14.26
CA THR A 233 -18.20 -7.09 -13.35
C THR A 233 -17.02 -6.92 -12.41
N GLY A 234 -16.55 -5.69 -12.22
CA GLY A 234 -15.35 -5.43 -11.45
C GLY A 234 -15.02 -3.95 -11.29
N LEU A 235 -13.84 -3.68 -10.71
CA LEU A 235 -13.32 -2.33 -10.50
C LEU A 235 -12.13 -2.04 -11.41
N VAL A 236 -12.07 -0.84 -11.98
CA VAL A 236 -10.87 -0.32 -12.65
C VAL A 236 -10.00 0.40 -11.63
N CYS A 237 -8.81 -0.13 -11.35
CA CYS A 237 -8.06 0.22 -10.15
C CYS A 237 -6.87 1.18 -10.34
N ASN A 238 -6.58 1.65 -11.56
CA ASN A 238 -5.39 2.47 -11.82
C ASN A 238 -5.25 3.71 -10.91
N GLU A 239 -6.36 4.35 -10.55
CA GLU A 239 -6.35 5.56 -9.73
C GLU A 239 -6.29 5.30 -8.22
N THR A 240 -6.58 4.07 -7.80
CA THR A 240 -6.86 3.70 -6.41
C THR A 240 -5.90 2.68 -5.85
N ASP A 241 -5.38 1.80 -6.71
CA ASP A 241 -4.49 0.72 -6.37
C ASP A 241 -3.60 0.41 -7.57
N SER A 242 -2.42 1.03 -7.61
CA SER A 242 -1.41 0.70 -8.60
C SER A 242 -0.84 -0.70 -8.31
N LEU A 243 -0.52 -1.46 -9.37
CA LEU A 243 0.24 -2.71 -9.25
C LEU A 243 1.41 -2.53 -8.28
N ASN A 244 1.46 -3.37 -7.24
CA ASN A 244 2.56 -3.34 -6.28
C ASN A 244 3.87 -3.84 -6.95
N ARG A 245 5.01 -3.70 -6.26
CA ARG A 245 6.32 -4.07 -6.84
C ARG A 245 6.37 -5.53 -7.29
N GLU A 246 5.84 -6.44 -6.49
CA GLU A 246 5.80 -7.88 -6.81
C GLU A 246 4.92 -8.19 -8.01
N GLU A 247 3.69 -7.67 -8.02
CA GLU A 247 2.73 -7.83 -9.12
C GLU A 247 3.32 -7.26 -10.41
N ARG A 248 3.94 -6.07 -10.35
CA ARG A 248 4.58 -5.46 -11.52
C ARG A 248 5.74 -6.30 -12.03
N LYS A 249 6.58 -6.81 -11.13
CA LYS A 249 7.69 -7.69 -11.50
C LYS A 249 7.16 -8.96 -12.16
N LEU A 250 6.19 -9.62 -11.52
CA LEU A 250 5.56 -10.85 -12.00
C LEU A 250 4.91 -10.66 -13.37
N LEU A 251 4.22 -9.54 -13.61
CA LEU A 251 3.62 -9.22 -14.90
C LEU A 251 4.67 -8.92 -15.97
N ASN A 252 5.71 -8.15 -15.64
CA ASN A 252 6.78 -7.81 -16.60
C ASN A 252 7.63 -9.03 -16.98
N GLU A 253 7.83 -9.97 -16.05
CA GLU A 253 8.57 -11.21 -16.29
C GLU A 253 7.71 -12.27 -16.99
N GLY A 254 6.44 -12.38 -16.61
CA GLY A 254 5.52 -13.41 -17.11
C GLY A 254 4.81 -13.07 -18.42
N MET A 255 4.58 -11.79 -18.72
CA MET A 255 3.87 -11.35 -19.93
C MET A 255 4.81 -10.66 -20.93
N GLN A 256 5.54 -11.44 -21.72
CA GLN A 256 6.43 -10.89 -22.74
C GLN A 256 5.64 -10.08 -23.79
N GLY A 257 6.04 -8.82 -24.01
CA GLY A 257 5.40 -7.93 -24.98
C GLY A 257 4.21 -7.13 -24.44
N VAL A 258 3.89 -7.24 -23.15
CA VAL A 258 2.85 -6.44 -22.49
C VAL A 258 3.50 -5.43 -21.56
N ASP A 259 3.23 -4.14 -21.77
CA ASP A 259 3.63 -3.10 -20.82
C ASP A 259 2.54 -2.92 -19.75
N ALA A 260 2.69 -3.64 -18.63
CA ALA A 260 1.73 -3.61 -17.53
C ALA A 260 1.58 -2.21 -16.90
N ALA A 261 2.57 -1.32 -17.06
CA ALA A 261 2.51 0.03 -16.51
C ALA A 261 1.60 0.97 -17.31
N SER A 262 1.41 0.73 -18.60
CA SER A 262 0.50 1.51 -19.46
C SER A 262 -0.89 0.90 -19.60
N CYS A 263 -1.12 -0.28 -19.00
CA CYS A 263 -2.41 -0.96 -19.04
C CYS A 263 -3.38 -0.47 -17.96
N TYR A 264 -4.67 -0.50 -18.28
CA TYR A 264 -5.74 -0.46 -17.29
C TYR A 264 -5.82 -1.79 -16.54
N ILE A 265 -5.99 -1.71 -15.23
CA ILE A 265 -6.06 -2.82 -14.30
C ILE A 265 -7.53 -3.01 -13.92
N PHE A 266 -8.15 -4.07 -14.42
CA PHE A 266 -9.54 -4.42 -14.14
C PHE A 266 -9.59 -5.61 -13.16
N ARG A 267 -10.06 -5.38 -11.94
CA ARG A 267 -10.21 -6.41 -10.90
C ARG A 267 -11.60 -7.02 -10.98
N ALA A 268 -11.72 -8.19 -11.60
CA ALA A 268 -12.99 -8.90 -11.75
C ALA A 268 -13.47 -9.50 -10.42
N GLY A 269 -14.78 -9.50 -10.21
CA GLY A 269 -15.43 -10.06 -9.02
C GLY A 269 -15.29 -9.21 -7.75
N GLN A 270 -14.72 -8.01 -7.85
CA GLN A 270 -14.66 -7.04 -6.76
C GLN A 270 -15.70 -5.94 -6.95
N GLY A 271 -16.41 -5.58 -5.88
CA GLY A 271 -17.34 -4.46 -5.82
C GLY A 271 -16.87 -3.38 -4.84
N PRO A 272 -17.53 -2.20 -4.82
CA PRO A 272 -17.19 -1.14 -3.88
C PRO A 272 -17.33 -1.60 -2.43
N ALA A 273 -16.41 -1.15 -1.56
CA ALA A 273 -16.45 -1.45 -0.14
C ALA A 273 -17.72 -0.87 0.52
N SER A 274 -18.28 -1.61 1.49
CA SER A 274 -19.47 -1.15 2.22
C SER A 274 -19.17 0.08 3.08
N GLY A 275 -20.11 1.04 3.15
CA GLY A 275 -19.97 2.28 3.91
C GLY A 275 -19.68 2.07 5.41
N THR A 276 -20.10 0.94 5.99
CA THR A 276 -19.85 0.59 7.40
C THR A 276 -18.36 0.48 7.72
N VAL A 277 -17.56 -0.08 6.81
CA VAL A 277 -16.11 -0.23 7.00
C VAL A 277 -15.43 1.15 7.01
N GLN A 278 -15.90 2.08 6.18
CA GLN A 278 -15.34 3.42 6.08
C GLN A 278 -15.58 4.25 7.35
N PHE A 279 -16.79 4.21 7.91
CA PHE A 279 -17.10 4.90 9.16
C PHE A 279 -16.25 4.37 10.31
N LEU A 280 -16.02 3.06 10.36
CA LEU A 280 -15.22 2.44 11.42
C LEU A 280 -13.73 2.79 11.29
N LEU A 281 -13.17 2.76 10.09
CA LEU A 281 -11.76 3.08 9.85
C LEU A 281 -11.46 4.57 10.09
N LEU A 282 -12.26 5.48 9.50
CA LEU A 282 -12.04 6.92 9.65
C LEU A 282 -12.43 7.42 11.05
N GLY A 283 -13.59 7.01 11.56
CA GLY A 283 -14.08 7.41 12.88
C GLY A 283 -13.24 6.81 14.02
N GLY A 284 -12.97 5.51 13.95
CA GLY A 284 -12.12 4.81 14.92
C GLY A 284 -10.67 5.29 14.89
N GLY A 285 -10.09 5.45 13.70
CA GLY A 285 -8.74 5.99 13.52
C GLY A 285 -8.60 7.41 14.06
N GLY A 286 -9.57 8.29 13.76
CA GLY A 286 -9.59 9.66 14.27
C GLY A 286 -9.70 9.72 15.80
N ALA A 287 -10.57 8.91 16.40
CA ALA A 287 -10.72 8.83 17.85
C ALA A 287 -9.43 8.35 18.53
N ALA A 288 -8.82 7.26 18.02
CA ALA A 288 -7.56 6.74 18.54
C ALA A 288 -6.42 7.77 18.46
N PHE A 289 -6.30 8.48 17.34
CA PHE A 289 -5.29 9.52 17.17
C PHE A 289 -5.47 10.68 18.14
N LEU A 290 -6.69 11.18 18.32
CA LEU A 290 -6.99 12.27 19.25
C LEU A 290 -6.72 11.89 20.71
N VAL A 291 -7.13 10.68 21.12
CA VAL A 291 -6.82 10.17 22.47
C VAL A 291 -5.30 10.07 22.67
N GLY A 292 -4.55 9.67 21.64
CA GLY A 292 -3.10 9.59 21.68
C GLY A 292 -2.45 10.97 21.91
N LEU A 293 -2.95 12.00 21.24
CA LEU A 293 -2.48 13.39 21.41
C LEU A 293 -2.79 13.92 22.81
N VAL A 294 -4.00 13.68 23.34
CA VAL A 294 -4.39 14.13 24.69
C VAL A 294 -3.51 13.47 25.75
N ILE A 295 -3.34 12.15 25.67
CA ILE A 295 -2.50 11.40 26.61
C ILE A 295 -1.04 11.88 26.50
N GLY A 296 -0.51 12.05 25.29
CA GLY A 296 0.86 12.55 25.07
C GLY A 296 1.06 13.99 25.58
N GLY A 297 0.08 14.88 25.39
CA GLY A 297 0.14 16.26 25.86
C GLY A 297 0.14 16.37 27.39
N ILE A 298 -0.67 15.55 28.07
CA ILE A 298 -0.67 15.46 29.54
C ILE A 298 0.72 15.00 30.05
N GLN A 299 1.35 14.05 29.36
CA GLN A 299 2.68 13.55 29.74
C GLN A 299 3.79 14.57 29.53
N LEU A 300 3.81 15.27 28.38
CA LEU A 300 4.78 16.33 28.13
C LEU A 300 4.66 17.42 29.19
N ARG A 301 3.43 17.82 29.52
CA ARG A 301 3.19 18.79 30.58
C ARG A 301 3.68 18.30 31.94
N ALA A 302 3.49 17.01 32.27
CA ALA A 302 3.98 16.44 33.53
C ALA A 302 5.51 16.32 33.59
N LYS A 303 6.19 16.12 32.46
CA LYS A 303 7.66 15.98 32.38
C LYS A 303 8.40 17.32 32.42
N TYR A 304 7.77 18.39 31.92
CA TYR A 304 8.39 19.72 31.77
C TYR A 304 7.80 20.80 32.70
N ALA A 305 6.93 20.44 33.65
CA ALA A 305 6.38 21.33 34.69
C ALA A 305 6.95 21.04 36.07
#